data_AF-D3V563-F1
#
_entry.id   AF-D3V563-F1
#
_cell.length_a   1.000
_cell.length_b   1.000
_cell.length_c   1.000
_cell.angle_alpha   90.00
_cell.angle_beta   90.00
_cell.angle_gamma   90.00
#
_symmetry.space_group_name_H-M   'P 1'
#
loop_
_entity.id
_entity.type
_entity.pdbx_description
1 polymer ?
#
loop_
_entity_poly.entity_id
_entity_poly.type
_entity_poly.pdbx_seq_one_letter_code
_entity_poly.pdbx_strand_id
1 'polypeptide(L)'
;MLNMIVHMNTAGSGVIRPSTYEIMKDYLFSEFKMGTYEAELKSESILNHDVYNNCEPEDVVLFTSATDAWINIIRMLRVKENSEVWVSDSEYAANIIYFSFLSNKYNVKLRRVPSTLNFTPDLEWMKNNLSDNVSICGFNNSLKIRIDDSNFNNEN
;
A
#
# COMPACT_ATOMS: atom_id res chain seq x y z
N MET A 1 14.92 39.10 12.56
CA MET A 1 13.59 38.45 12.48
C MET A 1 13.79 37.11 11.79
N LEU A 2 13.42 36.01 12.45
CA LEU A 2 13.40 34.70 11.80
C LEU A 2 12.18 34.67 10.86
N ASN A 3 12.41 34.40 9.57
CA ASN A 3 11.32 34.19 8.62
C ASN A 3 10.56 32.91 9.00
N MET A 4 9.27 33.05 9.27
CA MET A 4 8.38 31.91 9.44
C MET A 4 8.13 31.27 8.09
N ILE A 5 8.61 30.04 7.89
CA ILE A 5 8.36 29.26 6.68
C ILE A 5 7.02 28.55 6.85
N VAL A 6 6.11 28.75 5.90
CA VAL A 6 4.81 28.06 5.86
C VAL A 6 4.89 26.94 4.82
N HIS A 7 4.76 25.69 5.26
CA HIS A 7 4.84 24.51 4.40
C HIS A 7 3.44 24.08 3.93
N MET A 8 3.10 24.40 2.68
CA MET A 8 1.81 24.04 2.05
C MET A 8 1.88 22.79 1.15
N ASN A 9 3.01 22.08 1.13
CA ASN A 9 3.27 20.92 0.27
C ASN A 9 3.31 19.58 1.04
N THR A 10 2.64 19.51 2.18
CA THR A 10 2.67 18.35 3.09
C THR A 10 2.09 17.07 2.49
N ALA A 11 1.25 17.18 1.45
CA ALA A 11 0.77 16.03 0.69
C ALA A 11 1.89 15.25 -0.03
N GLY A 12 3.02 15.91 -0.35
CA GLY A 12 4.19 15.26 -0.94
C GLY A 12 5.16 14.71 0.11
N SER A 13 5.43 15.50 1.16
CA SER A 13 6.21 15.07 2.33
C SER A 13 6.03 16.05 3.48
N GLY A 14 5.88 15.52 4.70
CA GLY A 14 5.77 16.30 5.92
C GLY A 14 7.12 16.64 6.54
N VAL A 15 7.14 17.67 7.39
CA VAL A 15 8.30 17.97 8.24
C VAL A 15 8.37 16.93 9.36
N ILE A 16 9.55 16.32 9.56
CA ILE A 16 9.78 15.34 10.62
C ILE A 16 9.59 16.01 11.99
N ARG A 17 8.82 15.36 12.88
CA ARG A 17 8.66 15.85 14.26
C ARG A 17 9.99 15.72 15.03
N PRO A 18 10.33 16.66 15.92
CA PRO A 18 11.55 16.57 16.73
C PRO A 18 11.69 15.23 17.48
N SER A 19 10.60 14.70 18.04
CA SER A 19 10.61 13.40 18.74
C SER A 19 11.01 12.24 17.82
N THR A 20 10.52 12.23 16.58
CA THR A 20 10.87 11.20 15.59
C THR A 20 12.34 11.33 15.19
N TYR A 21 12.81 12.57 14.97
CA TYR A 21 14.21 12.84 14.64
C TYR A 21 15.17 12.34 15.72
N GLU A 22 14.90 12.64 16.99
CA GLU A 22 15.75 12.22 18.11
C GLU A 22 15.82 10.69 18.22
N ILE A 23 14.69 9.99 18.12
CA ILE A 23 14.66 8.51 18.14
C ILE A 23 15.48 7.92 17.00
N MET A 24 15.30 8.42 15.77
CA MET A 24 16.06 7.94 14.61
C MET A 24 17.56 8.17 14.78
N LYS A 25 17.95 9.37 15.24
CA LYS A 25 19.34 9.71 15.51
C LYS A 25 19.94 8.76 16.55
N ASP A 26 19.24 8.51 17.65
CA ASP A 26 19.73 7.70 18.75
C ASP A 26 19.85 6.22 18.36
N TYR A 27 18.92 5.70 17.55
CA TYR A 27 19.00 4.35 17.01
C TYR A 27 20.22 4.18 16.08
N LEU A 28 20.40 5.08 15.10
CA LEU A 28 21.55 5.05 14.20
C LEU A 28 22.89 5.20 14.94
N PHE A 29 22.90 6.01 16.00
CA PHE A 29 24.07 6.15 16.86
C PHE A 29 24.35 4.88 17.68
N SER A 30 23.31 4.14 18.07
CA SER A 30 23.44 2.82 18.69
C SER A 30 24.08 1.84 17.71
N GLU A 31 23.58 1.73 16.48
CA GLU A 31 24.15 0.87 15.43
C GLU A 31 25.64 1.17 15.20
N PHE A 32 26.01 2.45 15.10
CA PHE A 32 27.41 2.87 14.96
C PHE A 32 28.29 2.40 16.13
N LYS A 33 27.76 2.40 17.36
CA LYS A 33 28.54 2.09 18.57
C LYS A 33 28.70 0.59 18.85
N MET A 34 27.65 -0.20 18.62
CA MET A 34 27.61 -1.58 19.08
C MET A 34 27.36 -2.62 17.98
N GLY A 35 27.07 -2.18 16.75
CA GLY A 35 26.66 -3.07 15.66
C GLY A 35 25.14 -3.06 15.45
N THR A 36 24.72 -3.45 14.24
CA THR A 36 23.30 -3.42 13.83
C THR A 36 22.49 -4.51 14.54
N TYR A 37 23.02 -5.72 14.68
CA TYR A 37 22.33 -6.83 15.34
C TYR A 37 22.10 -6.58 16.83
N GLU A 38 23.10 -6.02 17.51
CA GLU A 38 23.00 -5.68 18.93
C GLU A 38 22.03 -4.52 19.18
N ALA A 39 22.01 -3.53 18.28
CA ALA A 39 21.04 -2.44 18.34
C ALA A 39 19.60 -2.92 18.09
N GLU A 40 19.40 -3.83 17.12
CA GLU A 40 18.11 -4.45 16.82
C GLU A 40 17.59 -5.25 18.03
N LEU A 41 18.41 -6.13 18.62
CA LEU A 41 18.04 -6.90 19.82
C LEU A 41 17.66 -5.99 20.99
N LYS A 42 18.37 -4.88 21.17
CA LYS A 42 18.05 -3.90 22.22
C LYS A 42 16.70 -3.20 21.98
N SER A 43 16.25 -3.10 20.74
CA SER A 43 15.00 -2.48 20.32
C SER A 43 13.90 -3.47 19.95
N GLU A 44 14.11 -4.77 20.20
CA GLU A 44 13.25 -5.87 19.76
C GLU A 44 11.78 -5.65 20.14
N SER A 45 11.51 -5.25 21.39
CA SER A 45 10.13 -5.03 21.85
C SER A 45 9.40 -3.96 21.04
N ILE A 46 10.11 -2.91 20.64
CA ILE A 46 9.53 -1.82 19.85
C ILE A 46 9.32 -2.29 18.41
N LEU A 47 10.34 -2.91 17.83
CA LEU A 47 10.35 -3.30 16.41
C LEU A 47 9.36 -4.42 16.11
N ASN A 48 9.16 -5.36 17.02
CA ASN A 48 8.31 -6.53 16.79
C ASN A 48 6.88 -6.36 17.29
N HIS A 49 6.61 -5.38 18.18
CA HIS A 49 5.30 -5.26 18.82
C HIS A 49 4.77 -3.82 18.84
N ASP A 50 5.47 -2.88 19.48
CA ASP A 50 4.88 -1.57 19.79
C ASP A 50 4.49 -0.76 18.54
N VAL A 51 5.18 -0.96 17.42
CA VAL A 51 4.88 -0.28 16.16
C VAL A 51 3.62 -0.82 15.46
N TYR A 52 3.11 -1.99 15.86
CA TYR A 52 2.02 -2.72 15.21
C TYR A 52 0.72 -2.75 16.03
N ASN A 53 0.52 -1.85 16.99
CA ASN A 53 -0.62 -1.87 17.93
C ASN A 53 -2.05 -1.94 17.32
N ASN A 54 -2.22 -1.85 16.00
CA ASN A 54 -3.52 -1.96 15.30
C ASN A 54 -3.60 -3.13 14.30
N CYS A 55 -2.62 -4.03 14.29
CA CYS A 55 -2.55 -5.17 13.36
C CYS A 55 -1.71 -6.31 13.93
N GLU A 56 -1.93 -7.53 13.46
CA GLU A 56 -1.05 -8.64 13.80
C GLU A 56 0.33 -8.43 13.13
N PRO A 57 1.46 -8.50 13.86
CA PRO A 57 2.78 -8.26 13.27
C PRO A 57 3.09 -9.17 12.08
N GLU A 58 2.57 -10.40 12.09
CA GLU A 58 2.74 -11.38 10.99
C GLU A 58 2.03 -10.99 9.69
N ASP A 59 1.07 -10.06 9.75
CA ASP A 59 0.36 -9.51 8.58
C ASP A 59 1.03 -8.26 8.00
N VAL A 60 2.14 -7.79 8.59
CA VAL A 60 2.82 -6.55 8.18
C VAL A 60 4.16 -6.84 7.53
N VAL A 61 4.35 -6.27 6.34
CA VAL A 61 5.64 -6.27 5.64
C VAL A 61 6.11 -4.84 5.46
N LEU A 62 7.37 -4.58 5.80
CA LEU A 62 8.00 -3.26 5.66
C LEU A 62 8.62 -3.11 4.27
N PHE A 63 8.38 -1.94 3.66
CA PHE A 63 8.95 -1.54 2.37
C PHE A 63 9.58 -0.15 2.47
N THR A 64 10.41 0.21 1.50
CA THR A 64 11.09 1.51 1.50
C THR A 64 10.15 2.68 1.21
N SER A 65 9.03 2.43 0.53
CA SER A 65 7.99 3.41 0.22
C SER A 65 6.68 2.73 -0.16
N ALA A 66 5.59 3.50 -0.22
CA ALA A 66 4.30 3.02 -0.73
C ALA A 66 4.41 2.52 -2.19
N THR A 67 5.17 3.22 -3.04
CA THR A 67 5.40 2.82 -4.43
C THR A 67 6.16 1.50 -4.52
N ASP A 68 7.19 1.31 -3.68
CA ASP A 68 7.96 0.07 -3.61
C ASP A 68 7.09 -1.11 -3.16
N ALA A 69 6.27 -0.91 -2.11
CA ALA A 69 5.27 -1.89 -1.70
C ALA A 69 4.33 -2.26 -2.86
N TRP A 70 3.80 -1.25 -3.56
CA TRP A 70 2.86 -1.46 -4.65
C TRP A 70 3.45 -2.25 -5.82
N ILE A 71 4.64 -1.88 -6.25
CA ILE A 71 5.35 -2.56 -7.35
C ILE A 71 5.56 -4.03 -7.00
N ASN A 72 6.07 -4.31 -5.80
CA ASN A 72 6.40 -5.66 -5.40
C ASN A 72 5.15 -6.52 -5.27
N ILE A 73 4.12 -6.01 -4.59
CA ILE A 73 2.86 -6.74 -4.38
C ILE A 73 2.16 -7.00 -5.72
N ILE A 74 1.90 -5.96 -6.53
CA ILE A 74 1.13 -6.10 -7.78
C ILE A 74 1.79 -7.09 -8.75
N ARG A 75 3.13 -7.10 -8.84
CA ARG A 75 3.84 -8.02 -9.73
C ARG A 75 3.71 -9.49 -9.32
N MET A 76 3.55 -9.74 -8.02
CA MET A 76 3.37 -11.08 -7.46
C MET A 76 1.92 -11.56 -7.52
N LEU A 77 0.95 -10.64 -7.70
CA LEU A 77 -0.46 -11.02 -7.78
C LEU A 77 -0.74 -11.95 -8.96
N ARG A 78 -1.49 -13.02 -8.64
CA ARG A 78 -2.19 -13.85 -9.61
C ARG A 78 -3.65 -13.43 -9.58
N VAL A 79 -4.18 -13.05 -10.74
CA VAL A 79 -5.59 -12.70 -10.90
C VAL A 79 -6.23 -13.64 -11.90
N LYS A 80 -7.53 -13.86 -11.74
CA LYS A 80 -8.32 -14.66 -12.67
C LYS A 80 -8.23 -14.03 -14.07
N GLU A 81 -7.85 -14.82 -15.07
CA GLU A 81 -7.80 -14.34 -16.45
C GLU A 81 -9.18 -13.87 -16.92
N ASN A 82 -9.20 -12.86 -17.80
CA ASN A 82 -10.42 -12.27 -18.35
C ASN A 82 -11.39 -11.66 -17.31
N SER A 83 -10.90 -11.42 -16.09
CA SER A 83 -11.66 -10.76 -15.02
C SER A 83 -11.65 -9.24 -15.15
N GLU A 84 -12.33 -8.55 -14.23
CA GLU A 84 -12.32 -7.10 -14.11
C GLU A 84 -11.44 -6.62 -12.94
N VAL A 85 -10.70 -5.55 -13.18
CA VAL A 85 -10.06 -4.73 -12.16
C VAL A 85 -10.80 -3.40 -12.12
N TRP A 86 -11.37 -3.08 -10.97
CA TRP A 86 -12.08 -1.83 -10.73
C TRP A 86 -11.11 -0.76 -10.24
N VAL A 87 -11.21 0.43 -10.82
CA VAL A 87 -10.39 1.61 -10.46
C VAL A 87 -11.28 2.82 -10.27
N SER A 88 -10.89 3.74 -9.39
CA SER A 88 -11.63 4.99 -9.17
C SER A 88 -11.34 6.05 -10.25
N ASP A 89 -12.20 7.05 -10.36
CA ASP A 89 -11.96 8.22 -11.23
C ASP A 89 -10.77 9.07 -10.79
N SER A 90 -10.44 9.01 -9.50
CA SER A 90 -9.39 9.80 -8.88
C SER A 90 -8.09 9.01 -8.70
N GLU A 91 -8.03 7.78 -9.19
CA GLU A 91 -6.95 6.84 -8.92
C GLU A 91 -5.56 7.40 -9.28
N TYR A 92 -4.58 7.09 -8.45
CA TYR A 92 -3.23 7.60 -8.58
C TYR A 92 -2.61 7.04 -9.87
N ALA A 93 -1.96 7.92 -10.64
CA ALA A 93 -1.46 7.55 -11.97
C ALA A 93 -0.52 6.34 -11.95
N ALA A 94 0.31 6.20 -10.92
CA ALA A 94 1.18 5.03 -10.79
C ALA A 94 0.38 3.74 -10.63
N ASN A 95 -0.73 3.76 -9.87
CA ASN A 95 -1.59 2.59 -9.68
C ASN A 95 -2.20 2.14 -11.01
N ILE A 96 -2.65 3.08 -11.84
CA ILE A 96 -3.17 2.80 -13.19
C ILE A 96 -2.12 2.13 -14.09
N ILE A 97 -0.86 2.57 -14.02
CA ILE A 97 0.24 1.96 -14.78
C ILE A 97 0.41 0.48 -14.39
N TYR A 98 0.35 0.16 -13.09
CA TYR A 98 0.49 -1.23 -12.62
C TYR A 98 -0.74 -2.09 -12.93
N PHE A 99 -1.94 -1.54 -12.86
CA PHE A 99 -3.13 -2.26 -13.33
C PHE A 99 -3.10 -2.50 -14.85
N SER A 100 -2.52 -1.56 -15.63
CA SER A 100 -2.30 -1.78 -17.06
C SER A 100 -1.30 -2.91 -17.33
N PHE A 101 -0.28 -3.07 -16.48
CA PHE A 101 0.59 -4.24 -16.52
C PHE A 101 -0.18 -5.56 -16.26
N LEU A 102 -1.06 -5.60 -15.26
CA LEU A 102 -1.91 -6.77 -14.99
C LEU A 102 -2.87 -7.05 -16.16
N SER A 103 -3.49 -6.01 -16.73
CA SER A 103 -4.34 -6.04 -17.92
C SER A 103 -3.63 -6.76 -19.06
N ASN A 104 -2.39 -6.40 -19.35
CA ASN A 104 -1.60 -7.05 -20.41
C ASN A 104 -1.19 -8.48 -20.07
N LYS A 105 -0.89 -8.77 -18.79
CA LYS A 105 -0.39 -10.08 -18.36
C LYS A 105 -1.49 -11.15 -18.33
N TYR A 106 -2.69 -10.81 -17.84
CA TYR A 106 -3.78 -11.76 -17.58
C TYR A 106 -5.05 -11.47 -18.40
N ASN A 107 -4.97 -10.57 -19.37
CA ASN A 107 -6.11 -10.11 -20.19
C ASN A 107 -7.30 -9.61 -19.35
N VAL A 108 -7.02 -8.97 -18.20
CA VAL A 108 -8.07 -8.42 -17.33
C VAL A 108 -8.53 -7.05 -17.82
N LYS A 109 -9.82 -6.77 -17.69
CA LYS A 109 -10.41 -5.50 -18.12
C LYS A 109 -10.33 -4.46 -17.01
N LEU A 110 -9.71 -3.33 -17.29
CA LEU A 110 -9.80 -2.16 -16.41
C LEU A 110 -11.18 -1.51 -16.54
N ARG A 111 -11.92 -1.43 -15.44
CA ARG A 111 -13.24 -0.83 -15.38
C ARG A 111 -13.25 0.31 -14.38
N ARG A 112 -13.66 1.48 -14.87
CA ARG A 112 -13.80 2.67 -14.06
C ARG A 112 -15.08 2.59 -13.22
N VAL A 113 -14.96 2.80 -11.92
CA VAL A 113 -16.08 2.96 -10.98
C VAL A 113 -16.50 4.43 -11.01
N PRO A 114 -17.77 4.76 -11.33
CA PRO A 114 -18.21 6.13 -11.38
C PRO A 114 -18.17 6.80 -10.01
N SER A 115 -17.98 8.11 -10.01
CA SER A 115 -18.06 8.93 -8.81
C SER A 115 -19.43 9.59 -8.66
N THR A 116 -19.87 9.79 -7.41
CA THR A 116 -20.98 10.67 -7.07
C THR A 116 -20.60 12.14 -7.30
N LEU A 117 -21.56 13.06 -7.18
CA LEU A 117 -21.30 14.51 -7.25
C LEU A 117 -20.31 15.01 -6.18
N ASN A 118 -20.12 14.25 -5.10
CA ASN A 118 -19.16 14.57 -4.03
C ASN A 118 -17.77 13.96 -4.27
N PHE A 119 -17.48 13.47 -5.49
CA PHE A 119 -16.22 12.85 -5.87
C PHE A 119 -15.84 11.60 -5.04
N THR A 120 -16.86 10.89 -4.54
CA THR A 120 -16.71 9.59 -3.87
C THR A 120 -17.17 8.46 -4.77
N PRO A 121 -16.65 7.22 -4.63
CA PRO A 121 -17.13 6.07 -5.40
C PRO A 121 -18.64 5.84 -5.22
N ASP A 122 -19.36 5.58 -6.31
CA ASP A 122 -20.79 5.27 -6.28
C ASP A 122 -21.03 3.84 -5.79
N LEU A 123 -21.43 3.74 -4.52
CA LEU A 123 -21.64 2.45 -3.84
C LEU A 123 -22.85 1.68 -4.37
N GLU A 124 -23.91 2.35 -4.84
CA GLU A 124 -25.07 1.68 -5.41
C GLU A 124 -24.72 1.09 -6.77
N TRP A 125 -23.95 1.83 -7.59
CA TRP A 125 -23.40 1.26 -8.81
C TRP A 125 -22.52 0.05 -8.51
N MET A 126 -21.62 0.13 -7.52
CA MET A 126 -20.75 -0.99 -7.15
C MET A 126 -21.57 -2.21 -6.74
N LYS A 127 -22.56 -2.03 -5.86
CA LYS A 127 -23.44 -3.12 -5.40
C LYS A 127 -24.18 -3.80 -6.56
N ASN A 128 -24.66 -3.03 -7.53
CA ASN A 128 -25.41 -3.56 -8.68
C ASN A 128 -24.51 -4.21 -9.75
N ASN A 129 -23.21 -3.96 -9.73
CA ASN A 129 -22.27 -4.46 -10.75
C ASN A 129 -21.26 -5.48 -10.20
N LEU A 130 -21.17 -5.65 -8.87
CA LEU A 130 -20.24 -6.57 -8.25
C LEU A 130 -20.64 -8.00 -8.62
N SER A 131 -19.67 -8.77 -9.07
CA SER A 131 -19.85 -10.17 -9.47
C SER A 131 -18.58 -10.97 -9.21
N ASP A 132 -18.65 -12.28 -9.39
CA ASP A 132 -17.47 -13.17 -9.30
C ASP A 132 -16.42 -12.93 -10.39
N ASN A 133 -16.71 -12.04 -11.35
CA ASN A 133 -15.74 -11.63 -12.35
C ASN A 133 -14.87 -10.45 -11.90
N VAL A 134 -15.10 -9.85 -10.73
CA VAL A 134 -14.27 -8.74 -10.23
C VAL A 134 -13.15 -9.32 -9.35
N SER A 135 -11.89 -9.19 -9.78
CA SER A 135 -10.73 -9.72 -9.05
C SER A 135 -10.06 -8.71 -8.14
N ILE A 136 -10.07 -7.43 -8.52
CA ILE A 136 -9.40 -6.37 -7.75
C ILE A 136 -10.27 -5.12 -7.76
N CYS A 137 -10.32 -4.42 -6.62
CA CYS A 137 -10.79 -3.05 -6.53
C CYS A 137 -9.68 -2.15 -5.96
N GLY A 138 -9.12 -1.27 -6.79
CA GLY A 138 -8.16 -0.24 -6.42
C GLY A 138 -8.85 1.10 -6.19
N PHE A 139 -8.59 1.68 -5.02
CA PHE A 139 -8.95 3.06 -4.67
C PHE A 139 -7.75 3.68 -3.94
N ASN A 140 -7.45 4.97 -4.13
CA ASN A 140 -6.26 5.69 -3.64
C ASN A 140 -5.76 5.43 -2.20
N ASN A 141 -6.59 4.89 -1.31
CA ASN A 141 -6.23 4.58 0.09
C ASN A 141 -6.58 3.13 0.50
N SER A 142 -7.01 2.28 -0.44
CA SER A 142 -7.40 0.91 -0.16
C SER A 142 -7.36 0.06 -1.42
N LEU A 143 -6.68 -1.07 -1.35
CA LEU A 143 -6.76 -2.12 -2.35
C LEU A 143 -7.46 -3.33 -1.74
N LYS A 144 -8.51 -3.81 -2.41
CA LYS A 144 -9.14 -5.08 -2.08
C LYS A 144 -8.87 -6.06 -3.21
N ILE A 145 -8.33 -7.21 -2.87
CA ILE A 145 -7.99 -8.27 -3.80
C ILE A 145 -8.85 -9.47 -3.43
N ARG A 146 -9.48 -10.08 -4.44
CA ARG A 146 -10.05 -11.41 -4.30
C ARG A 146 -8.96 -12.40 -4.64
N ILE A 147 -8.51 -13.13 -3.63
CA ILE A 147 -7.56 -14.23 -3.82
C ILE A 147 -8.39 -15.46 -4.22
N ASP A 148 -8.06 -16.06 -5.37
CA ASP A 148 -8.63 -17.34 -5.80
C ASP A 148 -7.60 -18.43 -5.49
N ASP A 149 -7.74 -19.06 -4.33
CA ASP A 149 -6.82 -20.10 -3.84
C ASP A 149 -7.00 -21.45 -4.54
N SER A 150 -7.97 -21.58 -5.46
CA SER A 150 -8.27 -22.86 -6.11
C SER A 150 -7.14 -23.43 -6.97
N ASN A 151 -6.16 -22.59 -7.35
CA ASN A 151 -4.98 -22.99 -8.13
C ASN A 151 -3.68 -23.10 -7.31
N PHE A 152 -3.69 -22.86 -6.00
CA PHE A 152 -2.47 -22.95 -5.18
C PHE A 152 -2.07 -24.40 -4.85
N ASN A 153 -2.98 -25.37 -5.00
CA ASN A 153 -2.77 -26.77 -4.63
C ASN A 153 -2.33 -27.69 -5.80
N ASN A 154 -1.98 -27.15 -6.97
CA ASN A 154 -1.70 -27.95 -8.17
C ASN A 154 -0.27 -27.88 -8.69
N GLU A 155 0.71 -27.45 -7.89
CA GLU A 155 2.13 -27.60 -8.21
C GLU A 155 2.89 -28.09 -6.96
N ASN A 156 2.90 -29.42 -6.78
CA ASN A 156 3.93 -30.15 -6.04
C ASN A 156 5.01 -30.60 -7.02
#